data_AF-A0A2S2PW26-F1
#
_entry.id   AF-A0A2S2PW26-F1
#
_cell.length_a   1.000
_cell.length_b   1.000
_cell.length_c   1.000
_cell.angle_alpha   90.00
_cell.angle_beta   90.00
_cell.angle_gamma   90.00
#
_symmetry.space_group_name_H-M   'P 1'
#
loop_
_entity.id
_entity.type
_entity.pdbx_description
1 polymer ?
#
loop_
_entity_poly.entity_id
_entity_poly.type
_entity_poly.pdbx_seq_one_letter_code
_entity_poly.pdbx_strand_id
1 'polypeptide(L)'
;MWCFCRILNISWVDKVTNKEILRKGKEPEVMKIIKPRKLQYFGHLLRSEKYQVLQLIIQGKICRKRSRGRPRTSWLQNLREWFQYNTEELLSAAKDKEHIAMMISNLRKKRNT
;
A
#
# COMPACT_ATOMS: atom_id res chain seq x y z
N MET A 1 12.02 11.63 10.77
CA MET A 1 11.36 12.38 11.87
C MET A 1 11.14 13.84 11.49
N TRP A 2 12.17 14.53 10.98
CA TRP A 2 12.12 15.93 10.54
C TRP A 2 10.89 16.33 9.70
N CYS A 3 10.52 15.55 8.67
CA CYS A 3 9.34 15.84 7.85
C CYS A 3 8.04 15.83 8.66
N PHE A 4 7.87 14.88 9.60
CA PHE A 4 6.70 14.83 10.46
C PHE A 4 6.66 16.02 11.43
N CYS A 5 7.81 16.43 12.00
CA CYS A 5 7.86 17.61 12.86
C CYS A 5 7.42 18.87 12.10
N ARG A 6 7.87 19.03 10.85
CA ARG A 6 7.47 20.17 9.99
C ARG A 6 5.99 20.14 9.63
N ILE A 7 5.45 18.98 9.25
CA ILE A 7 4.02 18.84 8.91
C ILE A 7 3.13 19.09 10.12
N LEU A 8 3.56 18.66 11.30
CA LEU A 8 2.80 18.78 12.55
C LEU A 8 3.13 20.06 13.34
N ASN A 9 3.96 20.96 12.79
CA ASN A 9 4.46 22.18 13.44
C ASN A 9 5.03 21.94 14.86
N ILE A 10 5.76 20.84 15.06
CA ILE A 10 6.42 20.50 16.32
C ILE A 10 7.83 21.09 16.32
N SER A 11 8.12 21.96 17.30
CA SER A 11 9.43 22.53 17.52
C SER A 11 10.36 21.52 18.20
N TRP A 12 11.67 21.69 18.00
CA TRP A 12 12.67 20.88 18.70
C TRP A 12 12.70 21.18 20.21
N VAL A 13 12.19 22.35 20.62
CA VAL A 13 12.06 22.80 22.02
C VAL A 13 10.99 21.98 22.75
N ASP A 14 9.98 21.47 22.03
CA ASP A 14 8.87 20.73 22.62
C ASP A 14 9.29 19.35 23.16
N LYS A 15 10.52 18.89 22.84
CA LYS A 15 11.13 17.62 23.29
C LYS A 15 10.18 16.41 23.21
N VAL A 16 9.28 16.41 22.22
CA VAL A 16 8.29 15.34 22.03
C VAL A 16 8.98 14.04 21.61
N THR A 17 8.59 12.93 22.24
CA THR A 17 9.16 11.62 21.92
C THR A 17 8.78 11.20 20.50
N ASN A 18 9.72 10.57 19.77
CA ASN A 18 9.52 10.05 18.41
C ASN A 18 8.25 9.19 18.27
N LYS A 19 7.95 8.36 19.27
CA LYS A 19 6.74 7.52 19.32
C LYS A 19 5.46 8.35 19.29
N GLU A 20 5.47 9.50 19.97
CA GLU A 20 4.33 10.39 20.03
C GLU A 20 4.18 11.22 18.76
N ILE A 21 5.28 11.67 18.15
CA ILE A 21 5.27 12.33 16.83
C ILE A 21 4.66 11.39 15.78
N LEU A 22 5.06 10.11 15.77
CA LEU A 22 4.48 9.10 14.87
C LEU A 22 3.03 8.78 15.19
N ARG A 23 2.63 8.84 16.47
CA ARG A 23 1.22 8.67 16.89
C ARG A 23 0.36 9.83 16.40
N LYS A 24 0.85 11.08 16.53
CA LYS A 24 0.17 12.29 16.04
C LYS A 24 0.12 12.32 14.51
N GLY A 25 1.17 11.82 13.85
CA GLY A 25 1.22 11.58 12.40
C GLY A 25 0.57 10.27 11.94
N LYS A 26 -0.32 9.65 12.73
CA LYS A 26 -0.97 8.37 12.39
C LYS A 26 -1.69 8.43 11.05
N GLU A 27 -1.78 7.25 10.44
CA GLU A 27 -2.13 6.97 9.04
C GLU A 27 -2.42 8.23 8.23
N PRO A 28 -1.39 8.84 7.60
CA PRO A 28 -1.58 10.10 6.91
C PRO A 28 -2.74 9.91 5.93
N GLU A 29 -3.66 10.86 5.84
CA GLU A 29 -4.86 10.76 5.00
C GLU A 29 -4.54 10.24 3.58
N VAL A 30 -3.32 10.51 3.13
CA VAL A 30 -2.70 9.93 1.93
C VAL A 30 -2.84 8.41 1.81
N MET A 31 -2.72 7.61 2.87
CA MET A 31 -2.88 6.15 2.84
C MET A 31 -4.32 5.76 2.50
N LYS A 32 -5.31 6.58 2.90
CA LYS A 32 -6.72 6.40 2.51
C LYS A 32 -6.94 6.62 1.00
N ILE A 33 -6.00 7.28 0.32
CA ILE A 33 -5.99 7.50 -1.14
C ILE A 33 -5.09 6.47 -1.85
N ILE A 34 -3.91 6.19 -1.30
CA ILE A 34 -2.92 5.27 -1.89
C ILE A 34 -3.46 3.85 -1.94
N LYS A 35 -4.07 3.33 -0.86
CA LYS A 35 -4.59 1.96 -0.80
C LYS A 35 -5.58 1.66 -1.94
N PRO A 36 -6.68 2.42 -2.12
CA PRO A 36 -7.64 2.14 -3.19
C PRO A 36 -7.03 2.34 -4.58
N ARG A 37 -6.20 3.37 -4.79
CA ARG A 37 -5.54 3.60 -6.09
C ARG A 37 -4.61 2.45 -6.47
N LYS A 38 -3.80 1.96 -5.52
CA LYS A 38 -2.92 0.81 -5.75
C LYS A 38 -3.70 -0.45 -6.08
N LEU A 39 -4.80 -0.71 -5.37
CA LEU A 39 -5.64 -1.88 -5.62
C LEU A 39 -6.34 -1.78 -6.99
N GLN A 40 -6.87 -0.60 -7.34
CA GLN A 40 -7.50 -0.36 -8.63
C GLN A 40 -6.52 -0.58 -9.79
N TYR A 41 -5.31 -0.03 -9.68
CA TYR A 41 -4.27 -0.24 -10.70
C TYR A 41 -3.82 -1.69 -10.79
N PHE A 42 -3.71 -2.39 -9.65
CA PHE A 42 -3.39 -3.82 -9.63
C PHE A 42 -4.41 -4.66 -10.39
N GLY A 43 -5.71 -4.42 -10.17
CA GLY A 43 -6.78 -5.06 -10.94
C GLY A 43 -6.77 -4.69 -12.41
N HIS A 44 -6.44 -3.43 -12.75
CA HIS A 44 -6.33 -3.01 -14.14
C HIS A 44 -5.18 -3.74 -14.86
N LEU A 45 -4.02 -3.83 -14.22
CA LEU A 45 -2.86 -4.52 -14.76
C LEU A 45 -3.13 -6.00 -15.04
N LEU A 46 -3.80 -6.70 -14.13
CA LEU A 46 -4.02 -8.15 -14.25
C LEU A 46 -5.14 -8.53 -15.22
N ARG A 47 -6.06 -7.63 -15.54
CA ARG A 47 -7.18 -7.91 -16.46
C ARG A 47 -6.90 -7.52 -17.90
N SER A 48 -5.90 -6.67 -18.16
CA SER A 48 -5.60 -6.19 -19.50
C SER A 48 -4.40 -6.92 -20.10
N GLU A 49 -4.62 -7.55 -21.26
CA GLU A 49 -3.58 -8.28 -22.01
C GLU A 49 -2.43 -7.40 -22.47
N LYS A 50 -2.68 -6.10 -22.65
CA LYS A 50 -1.68 -5.09 -23.02
C LYS A 50 -0.49 -5.03 -22.05
N TYR A 51 -0.70 -5.42 -20.78
CA TYR A 51 0.32 -5.32 -19.74
C TYR A 51 0.97 -6.65 -19.38
N GLN A 52 0.96 -7.65 -20.27
CA GLN A 52 1.48 -9.00 -20.02
C GLN A 52 2.90 -9.00 -19.40
N VAL A 53 3.82 -8.15 -19.90
CA VAL A 53 5.17 -8.02 -19.34
C VAL A 53 5.15 -7.53 -17.88
N LEU A 54 4.31 -6.55 -17.56
CA LEU A 54 4.16 -6.05 -16.19
C LEU A 54 3.51 -7.08 -15.27
N GLN A 55 2.55 -7.87 -15.78
CA GLN A 55 1.94 -8.96 -15.03
C GLN A 55 2.99 -10.01 -14.66
N LEU A 56 3.84 -10.41 -15.60
CA LEU A 56 4.96 -11.32 -15.37
C LEU A 56 5.94 -10.77 -14.33
N ILE A 57 6.30 -9.49 -14.41
CA ILE A 57 7.19 -8.84 -13.43
C ILE A 57 6.58 -8.82 -12.03
N ILE A 58 5.27 -8.55 -11.92
CA ILE A 58 4.57 -8.50 -10.63
C ILE A 58 4.47 -9.91 -10.04
N GLN A 59 4.08 -10.90 -10.82
CA GLN A 59 3.96 -12.30 -10.38
C GLN A 59 5.32 -12.94 -10.11
N GLY A 60 6.36 -12.47 -10.80
CA GLY A 60 7.73 -12.96 -10.67
C GLY A 60 8.30 -12.76 -9.26
N LYS A 61 8.51 -13.86 -8.54
CA LYS A 61 9.26 -13.86 -7.29
C LYS A 61 10.76 -13.98 -7.56
N ILE A 62 11.50 -12.88 -7.47
CA ILE A 62 12.96 -12.91 -7.53
C ILE A 62 13.49 -13.43 -6.19
N CYS A 63 14.08 -14.63 -6.17
CA CYS A 63 14.58 -15.30 -4.96
C CYS A 63 15.77 -14.59 -4.27
N ARG A 64 16.31 -13.53 -4.86
CA ARG A 64 17.47 -12.80 -4.31
C ARG A 64 17.07 -11.83 -3.20
N LYS A 65 17.94 -11.70 -2.20
CA LYS A 65 17.86 -10.68 -1.17
C LYS A 65 17.88 -9.29 -1.81
N ARG A 66 17.00 -8.38 -1.37
CA ARG A 66 16.99 -6.99 -1.85
C ARG A 66 18.30 -6.31 -1.45
N SER A 67 18.94 -5.63 -2.40
CA SER A 67 20.16 -4.84 -2.16
C SER A 67 19.90 -3.67 -1.21
N ARG A 68 20.96 -3.16 -0.57
CA ARG A 68 20.89 -1.93 0.23
C ARG A 68 20.39 -0.78 -0.65
N GLY A 69 19.55 0.10 -0.09
CA GLY A 69 18.92 1.20 -0.81
C GLY A 69 17.63 0.84 -1.57
N ARG A 70 17.43 -0.43 -1.96
CA ARG A 70 16.16 -0.84 -2.60
C ARG A 70 15.01 -0.84 -1.56
N PRO A 71 13.80 -0.37 -1.92
CA PRO A 71 12.66 -0.42 -1.00
C PRO A 71 12.45 -1.81 -0.42
N ARG A 72 12.37 -1.87 0.91
CA ARG A 72 12.20 -3.13 1.66
C ARG A 72 10.84 -3.76 1.46
N THR A 73 9.81 -2.98 1.16
CA THR A 73 8.44 -3.45 0.93
C THR A 73 8.13 -3.42 -0.56
N SER A 74 7.78 -4.55 -1.16
CA SER A 74 7.30 -4.56 -2.55
C SER A 74 5.85 -4.13 -2.66
N TRP A 75 5.40 -3.83 -3.89
CA TRP A 75 4.00 -3.54 -4.15
C TRP A 75 3.08 -4.67 -3.68
N LEU A 76 3.33 -5.90 -4.11
CA LEU A 76 2.57 -7.08 -3.68
C LEU A 76 2.62 -7.27 -2.17
N GLN A 77 3.77 -7.03 -1.54
CA GLN A 77 3.89 -7.15 -0.09
C GLN A 77 2.97 -6.16 0.64
N ASN A 78 2.86 -4.92 0.17
CA ASN A 78 1.89 -3.97 0.74
C ASN A 78 0.46 -4.51 0.66
N LEU A 79 0.05 -5.03 -0.51
CA LEU A 79 -1.31 -5.54 -0.68
C LEU A 79 -1.58 -6.76 0.22
N ARG A 80 -0.62 -7.68 0.32
CA ARG A 80 -0.71 -8.84 1.24
C ARG A 80 -0.84 -8.41 2.69
N GLU A 81 -0.02 -7.46 3.14
CA GLU A 81 -0.07 -6.93 4.51
C GLU A 81 -1.36 -6.16 4.80
N TRP A 82 -1.93 -5.45 3.82
CA TRP A 82 -3.15 -4.66 4.01
C TRP A 82 -4.43 -5.49 4.03
N PHE A 83 -4.50 -6.53 3.21
CA PHE A 83 -5.70 -7.36 3.04
C PHE A 83 -5.59 -8.73 3.72
N GLN A 84 -4.42 -9.06 4.29
CA GLN A 84 -4.13 -10.36 4.91
C GLN A 84 -4.34 -11.54 3.95
N TYR A 85 -3.98 -11.34 2.67
CA TYR A 85 -4.11 -12.36 1.62
C TYR A 85 -2.76 -12.96 1.26
N ASN A 86 -2.80 -14.21 0.83
CA ASN A 86 -1.70 -14.88 0.15
C ASN A 86 -1.55 -14.31 -1.28
N THR A 87 -0.40 -14.58 -1.92
CA THR A 87 -0.15 -14.04 -3.27
C THR A 87 -1.17 -14.59 -4.28
N GLU A 88 -1.48 -15.87 -4.20
CA GLU A 88 -2.42 -16.54 -5.11
C GLU A 88 -3.85 -16.03 -4.94
N GLU A 89 -4.33 -15.94 -3.70
CA GLU A 89 -5.64 -15.36 -3.36
C GLU A 89 -5.78 -13.94 -3.88
N LEU A 90 -4.73 -13.12 -3.72
CA LEU A 90 -4.72 -11.75 -4.21
C LEU A 90 -4.75 -11.67 -5.75
N LEU A 91 -4.06 -12.57 -6.45
CA LEU A 91 -4.09 -12.64 -7.92
C LEU A 91 -5.46 -13.09 -8.42
N SER A 92 -6.08 -14.09 -7.79
CA SER A 92 -7.42 -14.57 -8.10
C SER A 92 -8.48 -13.48 -7.86
N ALA A 93 -8.44 -12.84 -6.68
CA ALA A 93 -9.32 -11.73 -6.33
C ALA A 93 -9.19 -10.55 -7.31
N ALA A 94 -8.00 -10.33 -7.87
CA ALA A 94 -7.78 -9.24 -8.80
C ALA A 94 -8.22 -9.49 -10.23
N LYS A 95 -8.42 -10.76 -10.63
CA LYS A 95 -9.06 -11.10 -11.90
C LYS A 95 -10.55 -10.77 -11.86
N ASP A 96 -11.22 -11.01 -10.73
CA ASP A 96 -12.62 -10.67 -10.54
C ASP A 96 -12.82 -9.15 -10.36
N LYS A 97 -13.61 -8.53 -11.26
CA LYS A 97 -13.92 -7.09 -11.24
C LYS A 97 -14.79 -6.70 -10.04
N GLU A 98 -15.75 -7.53 -9.69
CA GLU A 98 -16.69 -7.26 -8.60
C GLU A 98 -15.99 -7.35 -7.26
N HIS A 99 -15.14 -8.37 -7.08
CA HIS A 99 -14.38 -8.55 -5.86
C HIS A 99 -13.47 -7.34 -5.56
N ILE A 100 -12.74 -6.82 -6.56
CA ILE A 100 -11.94 -5.59 -6.37
C ILE A 100 -12.82 -4.37 -6.10
N ALA A 101 -13.97 -4.24 -6.76
CA ALA A 101 -14.88 -3.13 -6.49
C ALA A 101 -15.37 -3.17 -5.04
N MET A 102 -15.69 -4.37 -4.53
CA MET A 102 -16.09 -4.58 -3.15
C MET A 102 -14.95 -4.28 -2.15
N MET A 103 -13.72 -4.74 -2.42
CA MET A 103 -12.56 -4.40 -1.59
C MET A 103 -12.30 -2.88 -1.55
N ILE A 104 -12.42 -2.19 -2.70
CA ILE A 104 -12.28 -0.72 -2.76
C ILE A 104 -13.41 -0.03 -1.98
N SER A 105 -14.64 -0.53 -2.08
CA SER A 105 -15.78 -0.02 -1.31
C SER A 105 -15.55 -0.16 0.19
N ASN A 106 -15.05 -1.32 0.64
CA ASN A 106 -14.70 -1.56 2.04
C ASN A 106 -13.60 -0.60 2.54
N LEU A 107 -12.58 -0.33 1.71
CA LEU A 107 -11.56 0.68 2.02
C LEU A 107 -12.14 2.09 2.14
N ARG A 108 -13.15 2.43 1.34
CA ARG A 108 -13.84 3.74 1.40
C ARG A 108 -14.76 3.83 2.62
N LYS A 109 -15.46 2.75 3.01
CA LYS A 109 -16.28 2.74 4.23
C LYS A 109 -15.45 2.98 5.48
N LYS A 110 -14.26 2.36 5.57
CA LYS A 110 -13.28 2.57 6.65
C LYS A 110 -12.71 4.00 6.72
N ARG A 111 -12.96 4.84 5.72
CA ARG A 111 -12.58 6.27 5.75
C ARG A 111 -13.53 7.10 6.61
N ASN A 112 -14.81 6.72 6.62
CA ASN A 112 -15.93 7.50 7.17
C ASN A 112 -16.34 7.03 8.58
N THR A 113 -15.65 6.02 9.11
CA THR A 113 -15.72 5.51 10.48
C THR A 113 -14.42 5.86 11.19
#